data_AF-A0A2V8NRF7-F1
#
_entry.id   AF-A0A2V8NRF7-F1
#
_cell.length_a   1.000
_cell.length_b   1.000
_cell.length_c   1.000
_cell.angle_alpha   90.00
_cell.angle_beta   90.00
_cell.angle_gamma   90.00
#
_symmetry.space_group_name_H-M   'P 1'
#
loop_
_entity.id
_entity.type
_entity.pdbx_description
1 polymer ?
#
loop_
_entity_poly.entity_id
_entity_poly.type
_entity_poly.pdbx_seq_one_letter_code
_entity_poly.pdbx_strand_id
1 'polypeptide(L)'
;MLRFITHVIGVLLIFLNFCDTTMAQNTQPTVPIEWQTLSEKTSYRETPRYDETIAYSRKLAAASPLIRYESFGKSGEGRDLPLLIAASGDTFTPQSVRRAGKVVLLIQACIHPGESDGKDAGLALLRDIAITKTRTALLDHAVILFIPIYNVDGHERFGPFNRINQNGPAEMGWRVTTTNLNLNRDYMKADAPETRAWLKLWTEWN
;
A
#
# COMPACT_ATOMS: atom_id res chain seq x y z
N MET A 1 -45.07 -49.01 -58.62
CA MET A 1 -44.79 -49.30 -57.20
C MET A 1 -43.43 -48.69 -56.86
N LEU A 2 -43.35 -47.94 -55.76
CA LEU A 2 -42.19 -47.20 -55.21
C LEU A 2 -41.74 -45.88 -55.88
N ARG A 3 -42.02 -44.79 -55.17
CA ARG A 3 -41.48 -43.42 -55.29
C ARG A 3 -40.11 -43.38 -54.58
N PHE A 4 -39.16 -42.59 -55.09
CA PHE A 4 -38.08 -42.05 -54.27
C PHE A 4 -37.97 -40.53 -54.51
N ILE A 5 -38.24 -39.79 -53.43
CA ILE A 5 -38.15 -38.34 -53.32
C ILE A 5 -36.76 -38.04 -52.78
N THR A 6 -35.90 -37.43 -53.59
CA THR A 6 -34.62 -36.88 -53.13
C THR A 6 -34.88 -35.59 -52.34
N HIS A 7 -34.75 -35.66 -51.02
CA HIS A 7 -34.72 -34.50 -50.15
C HIS A 7 -33.30 -33.92 -50.13
N VAL A 8 -33.16 -32.66 -50.56
CA VAL A 8 -31.95 -31.87 -50.38
C VAL A 8 -31.96 -31.34 -48.94
N ILE A 9 -31.04 -31.83 -48.10
CA ILE A 9 -30.81 -31.31 -46.75
C ILE A 9 -29.90 -30.09 -46.88
N GLY A 10 -30.48 -28.90 -46.71
CA GLY A 10 -29.72 -27.66 -46.55
C GLY A 10 -29.12 -27.60 -45.15
N VAL A 11 -27.79 -27.59 -45.05
CA VAL A 11 -27.06 -27.35 -43.80
C VAL A 11 -27.06 -25.85 -43.53
N LEU A 12 -27.81 -25.42 -42.51
CA LEU A 12 -27.80 -24.04 -42.01
C LEU A 12 -26.57 -23.86 -41.11
N LEU A 13 -25.52 -23.23 -41.62
CA LEU A 13 -24.35 -22.81 -40.83
C LEU A 13 -24.73 -21.57 -40.00
N ILE A 14 -24.99 -21.79 -38.70
CA ILE A 14 -25.12 -20.71 -37.73
C ILE A 14 -23.71 -20.20 -37.40
N PHE A 15 -23.34 -19.05 -37.95
CA PHE A 15 -22.17 -18.30 -37.48
C PHE A 15 -22.51 -17.67 -36.12
N LEU A 16 -22.11 -18.32 -35.05
CA LEU A 16 -22.00 -17.71 -33.72
C LEU A 16 -20.93 -16.63 -33.78
N ASN A 17 -21.35 -15.38 -34.01
CA ASN A 17 -20.52 -14.22 -33.74
C ASN A 17 -20.33 -14.14 -32.23
N PHE A 18 -19.22 -14.68 -31.72
CA PHE A 18 -18.75 -14.34 -30.39
C PHE A 18 -18.36 -12.86 -30.44
N CYS A 19 -19.22 -12.02 -29.89
CA CYS A 19 -18.90 -10.66 -29.54
C CYS A 19 -17.80 -10.74 -28.49
N ASP A 20 -16.56 -10.42 -28.87
CA ASP A 20 -15.46 -10.26 -27.93
C ASP A 20 -15.89 -9.23 -26.88
N THR A 21 -16.25 -9.74 -25.70
CA THR A 21 -16.47 -8.91 -24.53
C THR A 21 -15.08 -8.42 -24.16
N THR A 22 -14.72 -7.24 -24.67
CA THR A 22 -13.58 -6.49 -24.16
C THR A 22 -13.91 -6.19 -22.70
N MET A 23 -13.47 -7.09 -21.82
CA MET A 23 -13.28 -6.76 -20.42
C MET A 23 -12.37 -5.54 -20.45
N ALA A 24 -12.91 -4.38 -20.06
CA ALA A 24 -12.12 -3.19 -19.79
C ALA A 24 -11.20 -3.51 -18.62
N GLN A 25 -10.11 -4.24 -18.88
CA GLN A 25 -9.00 -4.36 -17.98
C GLN A 25 -8.45 -2.95 -17.85
N ASN A 26 -8.72 -2.37 -16.68
CA ASN A 26 -8.15 -1.16 -16.14
C ASN A 26 -6.80 -0.88 -16.82
N THR A 27 -6.75 0.06 -17.75
CA THR A 27 -5.56 0.44 -18.51
C THR A 27 -4.63 1.25 -17.63
N GLN A 28 -4.23 0.68 -16.50
CA GLN A 28 -3.12 1.21 -15.73
C GLN A 28 -1.86 0.97 -16.56
N PRO A 29 -1.03 2.00 -16.78
CA PRO A 29 0.24 1.81 -17.44
C PRO A 29 1.04 0.74 -16.69
N THR A 30 1.76 -0.07 -17.46
CA THR A 30 2.57 -1.15 -16.91
C THR A 30 3.64 -0.56 -15.99
N VAL A 31 3.62 -0.99 -14.73
CA VAL A 31 4.65 -0.64 -13.75
C VAL A 31 5.97 -1.27 -14.20
N PRO A 32 7.07 -0.50 -14.36
CA PRO A 32 8.37 -1.08 -14.65
C PRO A 32 8.79 -2.07 -13.56
N ILE A 33 9.38 -3.20 -13.96
CA ILE A 33 9.66 -4.34 -13.06
C ILE A 33 10.51 -3.93 -11.84
N GLU A 34 11.45 -3.01 -12.02
CA GLU A 34 12.30 -2.48 -10.96
C GLU A 34 11.54 -1.65 -9.91
N TRP A 35 10.35 -1.16 -10.26
CA TRP A 35 9.45 -0.37 -9.41
C TRP A 35 8.26 -1.16 -8.88
N GLN A 36 8.09 -2.42 -9.26
CA GLN A 36 7.10 -3.29 -8.62
C GLN A 36 7.47 -3.51 -7.15
N THR A 37 6.45 -3.46 -6.28
CA THR A 37 6.55 -3.87 -4.88
C THR A 37 6.84 -5.37 -4.78
N LEU A 38 7.33 -5.85 -3.62
CA LEU A 38 7.52 -7.29 -3.41
C LEU A 38 6.20 -8.05 -3.58
N SER A 39 5.11 -7.49 -3.07
CA SER A 39 3.78 -8.07 -3.20
C SER A 39 3.38 -8.20 -4.66
N GLU A 40 3.54 -7.18 -5.50
CA GLU A 40 3.27 -7.29 -6.94
C GLU A 40 4.15 -8.36 -7.62
N LYS A 41 5.46 -8.39 -7.33
CA LYS A 41 6.41 -9.35 -7.92
C LYS A 41 6.08 -10.81 -7.59
N THR A 42 5.48 -11.04 -6.42
CA THR A 42 5.16 -12.37 -5.91
C THR A 42 3.70 -12.75 -6.12
N SER A 43 2.96 -11.98 -6.92
CA SER A 43 1.51 -12.17 -7.12
C SER A 43 0.74 -12.13 -5.79
N TYR A 44 1.12 -11.19 -4.92
CA TYR A 44 0.56 -10.91 -3.60
C TYR A 44 0.69 -12.05 -2.59
N ARG A 45 1.65 -12.97 -2.80
CA ARG A 45 1.94 -14.06 -1.87
C ARG A 45 2.87 -13.65 -0.74
N GLU A 46 3.66 -12.60 -0.92
CA GLU A 46 4.64 -12.13 0.07
C GLU A 46 4.46 -10.64 0.36
N THR A 47 4.96 -10.20 1.51
CA THR A 47 4.99 -8.80 1.95
C THR A 47 6.42 -8.47 2.42
N PRO A 48 6.95 -7.26 2.15
CA PRO A 48 8.34 -6.94 2.47
C PRO A 48 8.59 -6.88 3.98
N ARG A 49 9.77 -7.30 4.42
CA ARG A 49 10.27 -7.09 5.79
C ARG A 49 10.58 -5.61 6.03
N TYR A 50 10.94 -5.25 7.27
CA TYR A 50 11.26 -3.87 7.64
C TYR A 50 12.32 -3.26 6.73
N ASP A 51 13.50 -3.89 6.59
CA ASP A 51 14.60 -3.34 5.81
C ASP A 51 14.24 -3.17 4.32
N GLU A 52 13.49 -4.12 3.76
CA GLU A 52 12.99 -4.04 2.38
C GLU A 52 11.99 -2.89 2.20
N THR A 53 11.11 -2.70 3.18
CA THR A 53 10.15 -1.58 3.21
C THR A 53 10.89 -0.25 3.28
N ILE A 54 11.91 -0.12 4.14
CA ILE A 54 12.72 1.09 4.26
C ILE A 54 13.51 1.35 2.97
N ALA A 55 14.14 0.31 2.41
CA ALA A 55 14.91 0.42 1.18
C ALA A 55 14.03 0.88 0.01
N TYR A 56 12.85 0.29 -0.15
CA TYR A 56 11.90 0.71 -1.18
C TYR A 56 11.39 2.14 -0.96
N SER A 57 11.10 2.51 0.30
CA SER A 57 10.66 3.86 0.66
C SER A 57 11.71 4.93 0.33
N ARG A 58 12.98 4.67 0.69
CA ARG A 58 14.11 5.54 0.35
C ARG A 58 14.36 5.58 -1.15
N LYS A 59 14.19 4.46 -1.86
CA LYS A 59 14.29 4.39 -3.33
C LYS A 59 13.25 5.30 -3.99
N LEU A 60 12.00 5.31 -3.53
CA LEU A 60 10.96 6.22 -4.02
C LEU A 60 11.32 7.69 -3.76
N ALA A 61 11.77 8.02 -2.55
CA ALA A 61 12.19 9.37 -2.19
C ALA A 61 13.39 9.88 -3.02
N ALA A 62 14.35 9.00 -3.32
CA ALA A 62 15.50 9.34 -4.15
C ALA A 62 15.14 9.59 -5.63
N ALA A 63 14.09 8.92 -6.13
CA ALA A 63 13.71 8.98 -7.54
C ALA A 63 12.68 10.05 -7.87
N SER A 64 12.03 10.67 -6.88
CA SER A 64 10.96 11.63 -7.12
C SER A 64 10.98 12.76 -6.10
N PRO A 65 10.97 14.04 -6.54
CA PRO A 65 10.87 15.18 -5.63
C PRO A 65 9.50 15.26 -4.96
N LEU A 66 8.52 14.45 -5.37
CA LEU A 66 7.19 14.38 -4.76
C LEU A 66 7.17 13.57 -3.47
N ILE A 67 8.21 12.78 -3.17
CA ILE A 67 8.26 11.90 -2.01
C ILE A 67 9.44 12.30 -1.14
N ARG A 68 9.20 12.44 0.16
CA ARG A 68 10.25 12.52 1.16
C ARG A 68 10.10 11.40 2.16
N TYR A 69 11.21 10.79 2.52
CA TYR A 69 11.27 9.78 3.56
C TYR A 69 11.92 10.38 4.81
N GLU A 70 11.31 10.13 5.96
CA GLU A 70 11.85 10.48 7.27
C GLU A 70 11.48 9.44 8.31
N SER A 71 11.99 9.63 9.53
CA SER A 71 11.53 8.89 10.70
C SER A 71 10.87 9.85 11.69
N PHE A 72 9.69 9.47 12.18
CA PHE A 72 8.93 10.27 13.14
C PHE A 72 9.18 9.88 14.60
N GLY A 73 10.02 8.87 14.85
CA GLY A 73 10.34 8.40 16.19
C GLY A 73 11.03 7.04 16.20
N LYS A 74 11.14 6.44 17.38
CA LYS A 74 11.77 5.14 17.60
C LYS A 74 10.79 4.19 18.29
N SER A 75 10.88 2.90 17.97
CA SER A 75 10.13 1.83 18.64
C SER A 75 10.73 1.46 19.99
N GLY A 76 10.08 0.52 20.69
CA GLY A 76 10.60 -0.05 21.95
C GLY A 76 11.98 -0.70 21.82
N GLU A 77 12.25 -1.37 20.70
CA GLU A 77 13.57 -1.96 20.38
C GLU A 77 14.53 -0.97 19.68
N GLY A 78 14.13 0.30 19.52
CA GLY A 78 14.98 1.35 18.94
C GLY A 78 15.02 1.39 17.41
N ARG A 79 14.13 0.69 16.70
CA ARG A 79 13.99 0.82 15.24
C ARG A 79 13.37 2.17 14.87
N ASP A 80 13.78 2.73 13.74
CA ASP A 80 13.15 3.93 13.20
C ASP A 80 11.71 3.66 12.79
N LEU A 81 10.80 4.55 13.19
CA LEU A 81 9.42 4.52 12.74
C LEU A 81 9.33 5.27 11.40
N PRO A 82 9.04 4.59 10.28
CA PRO A 82 9.11 5.19 8.95
C PRO A 82 7.91 6.08 8.64
N LEU A 83 8.18 7.18 7.92
CA LEU A 83 7.17 8.07 7.37
C LEU A 83 7.57 8.45 5.94
N LEU A 84 6.63 8.30 5.00
CA LEU A 84 6.71 8.90 3.67
C LEU A 84 5.74 10.08 3.59
N ILE A 85 6.22 11.19 3.07
CA ILE A 85 5.44 12.39 2.81
C ILE A 85 5.34 12.54 1.31
N ALA A 86 4.13 12.41 0.76
CA ALA A 86 3.85 12.69 -0.64
C ALA A 86 3.21 14.09 -0.77
N ALA A 87 3.88 14.99 -1.49
CA ALA A 87 3.46 16.37 -1.65
C ALA A 87 3.91 16.94 -3.01
N SER A 88 3.24 17.99 -3.47
CA SER A 88 3.66 18.77 -4.65
C SER A 88 4.04 20.19 -4.24
N GLY A 89 5.01 20.78 -4.93
CA GLY A 89 5.57 22.09 -4.57
C GLY A 89 6.44 22.01 -3.32
N ASP A 90 6.31 22.99 -2.43
CA ASP A 90 7.06 23.12 -1.17
C ASP A 90 6.26 22.66 0.06
N THR A 91 5.11 21.99 -0.12
CA THR A 91 4.16 21.62 0.95
C THR A 91 4.59 20.38 1.75
N PHE A 92 5.83 20.38 2.20
CA PHE A 92 6.47 19.28 2.92
C PHE A 92 6.52 19.53 4.44
N THR A 93 6.10 20.68 4.93
CA THR A 93 6.05 21.00 6.37
C THR A 93 4.66 21.44 6.78
N PRO A 94 4.23 21.24 8.04
CA PRO A 94 2.92 21.68 8.49
C PRO A 94 2.63 23.15 8.17
N GLN A 95 3.63 24.02 8.34
CA GLN A 95 3.52 25.45 8.05
C GLN A 95 3.29 25.72 6.56
N SER A 96 4.05 25.04 5.69
CA SER A 96 3.89 25.17 4.23
C SER A 96 2.54 24.63 3.73
N VAL A 97 2.06 23.50 4.30
CA VAL A 97 0.77 22.92 3.92
C VAL A 97 -0.37 23.87 4.28
N ARG A 98 -0.37 24.42 5.50
CA ARG A 98 -1.37 25.41 5.95
C ARG A 98 -1.35 26.66 5.09
N ARG A 99 -0.17 27.18 4.75
CA ARG A 99 -0.03 28.35 3.85
C ARG A 99 -0.60 28.08 2.46
N ALA A 100 -0.41 26.87 1.94
CA ALA A 100 -0.94 26.45 0.66
C ALA A 100 -2.43 26.09 0.68
N GLY A 101 -3.08 26.06 1.85
CA GLY A 101 -4.50 25.71 2.00
C GLY A 101 -4.82 24.25 1.64
N LYS A 102 -3.83 23.34 1.68
CA LYS A 102 -4.01 21.91 1.38
C LYS A 102 -4.46 21.14 2.62
N VAL A 103 -5.15 20.03 2.40
CA VAL A 103 -5.52 19.07 3.46
C VAL A 103 -4.34 18.13 3.75
N VAL A 104 -4.14 17.79 5.02
CA VAL A 104 -3.21 16.71 5.42
C VAL A 104 -4.01 15.41 5.55
N LEU A 105 -3.62 14.37 4.81
CA LEU A 105 -4.16 13.03 4.91
C LEU A 105 -3.13 12.10 5.56
N LEU A 106 -3.38 11.68 6.79
CA LEU A 106 -2.56 10.68 7.49
C LEU A 106 -3.12 9.28 7.24
N ILE A 107 -2.29 8.41 6.64
CA ILE A 107 -2.55 7.00 6.41
C ILE A 107 -1.58 6.19 7.25
N GLN A 108 -2.11 5.33 8.12
CA GLN A 108 -1.32 4.45 8.97
C GLN A 108 -1.60 2.98 8.62
N ALA A 109 -0.54 2.23 8.35
CA ALA A 109 -0.60 0.80 8.10
C ALA A 109 0.13 0.00 9.19
N CYS A 110 -0.14 -1.31 9.23
CA CYS A 110 0.53 -2.27 10.12
C CYS A 110 0.56 -1.84 11.61
N ILE A 111 -0.55 -1.28 12.12
CA ILE A 111 -0.75 -1.18 13.58
C ILE A 111 -0.79 -2.56 14.23
N HIS A 112 -1.41 -3.52 13.52
CA HIS A 112 -1.26 -4.94 13.75
C HIS A 112 -0.57 -5.57 12.53
N PRO A 113 0.75 -5.76 12.56
CA PRO A 113 1.58 -6.12 11.40
C PRO A 113 1.19 -7.38 10.62
N GLY A 114 0.34 -8.25 11.17
CA GLY A 114 -0.28 -9.33 10.41
C GLY A 114 -1.30 -8.89 9.36
N GLU A 115 -1.74 -7.63 9.39
CA GLU A 115 -2.60 -6.97 8.38
C GLU A 115 -1.72 -6.07 7.50
N SER A 116 -0.92 -6.67 6.62
CA SER A 116 0.07 -5.95 5.81
C SER A 116 -0.48 -5.33 4.53
N ASP A 117 -1.73 -5.62 4.16
CA ASP A 117 -2.34 -5.21 2.89
C ASP A 117 -2.32 -3.68 2.70
N GLY A 118 -2.56 -2.92 3.78
CA GLY A 118 -2.51 -1.46 3.76
C GLY A 118 -1.11 -0.91 3.54
N LYS A 119 -0.07 -1.60 4.02
CA LYS A 119 1.34 -1.24 3.76
C LYS A 119 1.63 -1.41 2.27
N ASP A 120 1.29 -2.57 1.74
CA ASP A 120 1.62 -2.95 0.36
C ASP A 120 0.86 -2.09 -0.65
N ALA A 121 -0.44 -1.86 -0.41
CA ALA A 121 -1.25 -0.96 -1.23
C ALA A 121 -0.76 0.50 -1.14
N GLY A 122 -0.35 0.97 0.05
CA GLY A 122 0.18 2.32 0.22
C GLY A 122 1.52 2.52 -0.51
N LEU A 123 2.41 1.53 -0.47
CA LEU A 123 3.67 1.57 -1.25
C LEU A 123 3.40 1.61 -2.75
N ALA A 124 2.46 0.81 -3.25
CA ALA A 124 2.04 0.83 -4.65
C ALA A 124 1.43 2.19 -5.06
N LEU A 125 0.58 2.78 -4.21
CA LEU A 125 0.01 4.12 -4.45
C LEU A 125 1.10 5.19 -4.52
N LEU A 126 2.03 5.21 -3.57
CA LEU A 126 3.12 6.18 -3.57
C LEU A 126 4.06 5.98 -4.77
N ARG A 127 4.26 4.74 -5.21
CA ARG A 127 4.94 4.44 -6.48
C ARG A 127 4.19 5.01 -7.68
N ASP A 128 2.87 4.89 -7.73
CA ASP A 128 2.08 5.45 -8.83
C ASP A 128 2.11 6.99 -8.86
N ILE A 129 2.17 7.62 -7.69
CA ILE A 129 2.39 9.07 -7.56
C ILE A 129 3.79 9.45 -8.04
N ALA A 130 4.80 8.72 -7.59
CA ALA A 130 6.21 9.09 -7.72
C ALA A 130 6.81 8.74 -9.08
N ILE A 131 6.45 7.60 -9.65
CA ILE A 131 7.14 6.99 -10.79
C ILE A 131 6.28 7.03 -12.04
N THR A 132 5.12 6.39 -12.02
CA THR A 132 4.24 6.34 -13.20
C THR A 132 3.49 7.66 -13.41
N LYS A 133 3.43 8.50 -12.37
CA LYS A 133 2.75 9.80 -12.33
C LYS A 133 1.24 9.72 -12.62
N THR A 134 0.62 8.54 -12.55
CA THR A 134 -0.81 8.37 -12.83
C THR A 134 -1.72 8.88 -11.72
N ARG A 135 -1.15 9.15 -10.54
CA ARG A 135 -1.90 9.57 -9.33
C ARG A 135 -1.45 10.92 -8.77
N THR A 136 -0.70 11.72 -9.54
CA THR A 136 -0.20 13.02 -9.06
C THR A 136 -1.29 14.00 -8.69
N ALA A 137 -2.46 13.94 -9.34
CA ALA A 137 -3.61 14.80 -9.05
C ALA A 137 -4.12 14.69 -7.60
N LEU A 138 -3.81 13.58 -6.91
CA LEU A 138 -4.10 13.46 -5.47
C LEU A 138 -3.36 14.51 -4.64
N LEU A 139 -2.26 15.05 -5.14
CA LEU A 139 -1.42 16.04 -4.44
C LEU A 139 -1.81 17.49 -4.73
N ASP A 140 -2.82 17.73 -5.59
CA ASP A 140 -3.27 19.08 -5.96
C ASP A 140 -3.89 19.79 -4.75
N HIS A 141 -4.66 19.05 -3.96
CA HIS A 141 -5.37 19.57 -2.78
C HIS A 141 -5.00 18.89 -1.46
N ALA A 142 -4.12 17.88 -1.50
CA ALA A 142 -3.72 17.14 -0.31
C ALA A 142 -2.20 16.93 -0.22
N VAL A 143 -1.75 16.72 1.01
CA VAL A 143 -0.45 16.14 1.35
C VAL A 143 -0.70 14.83 2.05
N ILE A 144 -0.07 13.76 1.61
CA ILE A 144 -0.25 12.43 2.19
C ILE A 144 0.93 12.15 3.12
N LEU A 145 0.63 11.90 4.39
CA LEU A 145 1.54 11.32 5.37
C LEU A 145 1.26 9.83 5.43
N PHE A 146 2.21 9.00 5.04
CA PHE A 146 2.04 7.55 5.03
C PHE A 146 3.03 6.88 5.98
N ILE A 147 2.49 6.24 7.02
CA ILE A 147 3.25 5.38 7.94
C ILE A 147 3.08 3.93 7.45
N PRO A 148 4.07 3.37 6.71
CA PRO A 148 3.93 2.02 6.14
C PRO A 148 3.95 0.94 7.23
N ILE A 149 4.70 1.15 8.32
CA ILE A 149 4.79 0.21 9.42
C ILE A 149 4.71 0.98 10.74
N TYR A 150 3.57 0.91 11.42
CA TYR A 150 3.43 1.56 12.73
C TYR A 150 4.04 0.71 13.86
N ASN A 151 3.68 -0.57 13.96
CA ASN A 151 4.29 -1.50 14.92
C ASN A 151 5.50 -2.20 14.29
N VAL A 152 6.63 -1.50 14.19
CA VAL A 152 7.86 -2.02 13.53
C VAL A 152 8.48 -3.21 14.26
N ASP A 153 8.31 -3.31 15.58
CA ASP A 153 8.88 -4.40 16.37
C ASP A 153 8.03 -5.68 16.26
N GLY A 154 6.71 -5.53 16.33
CA GLY A 154 5.79 -6.63 16.03
C GLY A 154 5.91 -7.09 14.58
N HIS A 155 6.23 -6.18 13.65
CA HIS A 155 6.42 -6.50 12.24
C HIS A 155 7.56 -7.51 12.03
N GLU A 156 8.66 -7.35 12.75
CA GLU A 156 9.82 -8.25 12.63
C GLU A 156 9.70 -9.57 13.39
N ARG A 157 8.63 -9.74 14.19
CA ARG A 157 8.18 -11.05 14.67
C ARG A 157 7.42 -11.78 13.56
N PHE A 158 8.15 -12.12 12.50
CA PHE A 158 7.62 -12.60 11.22
C PHE A 158 7.45 -14.11 11.18
N GLY A 159 6.32 -14.61 10.68
CA GLY A 159 6.10 -16.04 10.50
C GLY A 159 4.70 -16.39 9.96
N PRO A 160 4.45 -17.65 9.59
CA PRO A 160 3.24 -18.06 8.86
C PRO A 160 2.00 -18.24 9.75
N PHE A 161 2.17 -18.31 11.08
CA PHE A 161 1.09 -18.66 12.00
C PHE A 161 0.52 -17.46 12.76
N ASN A 162 0.89 -16.23 12.36
CA ASN A 162 0.50 -15.02 13.08
C ASN A 162 -0.95 -14.59 12.82
N ARG A 163 -1.59 -15.09 11.75
CA ARG A 163 -2.98 -14.81 11.35
C ARG A 163 -3.69 -16.02 10.74
N ILE A 164 -3.96 -17.05 11.56
CA ILE A 164 -4.63 -18.27 11.09
C ILE A 164 -6.06 -18.08 10.51
N ASN A 165 -6.73 -16.97 10.82
CA ASN A 165 -8.14 -16.73 10.46
C ASN A 165 -8.32 -15.66 9.37
N GLN A 166 -7.27 -15.30 8.65
CA GLN A 166 -7.32 -14.26 7.61
C GLN A 166 -6.49 -14.67 6.39
N ASN A 167 -6.97 -14.28 5.21
CA ASN A 167 -6.16 -14.33 4.00
C ASN A 167 -5.09 -13.25 4.10
N GLY A 168 -3.87 -13.58 3.71
CA GLY A 168 -2.74 -12.68 3.76
C GLY A 168 -1.52 -13.31 3.09
N PRO A 169 -0.35 -12.65 3.19
CA PRO A 169 0.90 -13.22 2.68
C PRO A 169 1.27 -14.50 3.44
N ALA A 170 2.15 -15.31 2.85
CA ALA A 170 2.61 -16.58 3.41
C ALA A 170 3.22 -16.42 4.82
N GLU A 171 3.89 -15.31 5.07
CA GLU A 171 4.42 -14.92 6.37
C GLU A 171 4.09 -13.45 6.63
N MET A 172 3.83 -13.12 7.89
CA MET A 172 3.43 -11.77 8.29
C MET A 172 3.90 -11.45 9.71
N GLY A 173 3.79 -10.19 10.13
CA GLY A 173 4.20 -9.77 11.47
C GLY A 173 3.21 -10.15 12.58
N TRP A 174 3.65 -9.98 13.82
CA TRP A 174 2.87 -10.25 15.02
C TRP A 174 2.07 -9.03 15.50
N ARG A 175 0.89 -9.27 16.06
CA ARG A 175 -0.11 -8.23 16.41
C ARG A 175 0.39 -7.17 17.38
N VAL A 176 1.11 -7.57 18.42
CA VAL A 176 1.51 -6.70 19.54
C VAL A 176 3.00 -6.38 19.47
N THR A 177 3.43 -5.36 20.21
CA THR A 177 4.86 -5.03 20.38
C THR A 177 5.61 -6.18 21.06
N THR A 178 6.92 -6.03 21.23
CA THR A 178 7.77 -6.99 21.96
C THR A 178 7.44 -7.09 23.45
N THR A 179 6.82 -6.04 24.02
CA THR A 179 6.30 -6.00 25.40
C THR A 179 4.82 -6.42 25.50
N ASN A 180 4.25 -6.99 24.44
CA ASN A 180 2.86 -7.43 24.33
C ASN A 180 1.81 -6.29 24.44
N LEU A 181 2.19 -5.05 24.12
CA LEU A 181 1.23 -3.96 24.02
C LEU A 181 0.48 -3.98 22.68
N ASN A 182 -0.85 -3.85 22.75
CA ASN A 182 -1.68 -3.63 21.58
C ASN A 182 -1.76 -2.12 21.31
N LEU A 183 -1.02 -1.64 20.31
CA LEU A 183 -0.97 -0.21 19.97
C LEU A 183 -2.35 0.37 19.62
N ASN A 184 -3.28 -0.45 19.10
CA ASN A 184 -4.66 -0.04 18.81
C ASN A 184 -5.55 0.08 20.06
N ARG A 185 -4.96 -0.02 21.26
CA ARG A 185 -5.58 0.24 22.56
C ARG A 185 -4.78 1.25 23.39
N ASP A 186 -3.68 1.75 22.84
CA ASP A 186 -2.71 2.53 23.62
C ASP A 186 -2.87 4.05 23.44
N TYR A 187 -3.60 4.54 22.43
CA TYR A 187 -3.70 5.98 22.12
C TYR A 187 -4.11 6.88 23.31
N MET A 188 -4.90 6.38 24.26
CA MET A 188 -5.33 7.16 25.43
C MET A 188 -4.29 7.17 26.56
N LYS A 189 -3.55 6.08 26.76
CA LYS A 189 -2.52 5.96 27.82
C LYS A 189 -1.15 6.44 27.35
N ALA A 190 -0.85 6.21 26.06
CA ALA A 190 0.43 6.47 25.41
C ALA A 190 1.63 5.83 26.12
N ASP A 191 1.46 4.57 26.53
CA ASP A 191 2.49 3.81 27.25
C ASP A 191 3.63 3.39 26.31
N ALA A 192 3.31 3.08 25.06
CA ALA A 192 4.27 2.67 24.06
C ALA A 192 5.01 3.90 23.47
N PRO A 193 6.34 3.81 23.23
CA PRO A 193 7.09 4.88 22.57
C PRO A 193 6.55 5.20 21.16
N GLU A 194 6.03 4.19 20.45
CA GLU A 194 5.38 4.35 19.14
C GLU A 194 4.18 5.29 19.22
N THR A 195 3.32 5.10 20.24
CA THR A 195 2.14 5.96 20.46
C THR A 195 2.52 7.38 20.80
N ARG A 196 3.56 7.58 21.63
CA ARG A 196 4.05 8.93 21.93
C ARG A 196 4.62 9.62 20.70
N ALA A 197 5.38 8.90 19.87
CA ALA A 197 5.89 9.42 18.60
C ALA A 197 4.74 9.77 17.64
N TRP A 198 3.71 8.93 17.56
CA TRP A 198 2.53 9.18 16.76
C TRP A 198 1.77 10.42 17.21
N LEU A 199 1.54 10.58 18.52
CA LEU A 199 0.85 11.75 19.06
C LEU A 199 1.62 13.04 18.77
N LYS A 200 2.96 13.01 18.85
CA LYS A 200 3.80 14.14 18.47
C LYS A 200 3.61 14.48 16.99
N LEU A 201 3.69 13.49 16.09
CA LEU A 201 3.47 13.67 14.66
C LEU A 201 2.06 14.24 14.39
N TRP A 202 1.03 13.68 15.02
CA TRP A 202 -0.35 14.14 14.91
C TRP A 202 -0.50 15.60 15.31
N THR A 203 0.00 15.99 16.49
CA THR A 203 -0.06 17.37 16.97
C THR A 203 0.71 18.34 16.09
N GLU A 204 1.84 17.93 15.53
CA GLU A 204 2.66 18.77 14.65
C GLU A 204 1.95 19.12 13.32
N TRP A 205 1.19 18.16 12.77
CA TRP A 205 0.53 18.28 11.46
C TRP A 205 -0.95 18.68 11.52
N ASN A 206 -1.53 18.78 12.71
CA ASN A 206 -2.90 19.27 12.94
C ASN A 206 -3.03 20.81 12.79
#